data_AF-A0A838QAQ7-F1
#
_entry.id   AF-A0A838QAQ7-F1
#
_cell.length_a   1.000
_cell.length_b   1.000
_cell.length_c   1.000
_cell.angle_alpha   90.00
_cell.angle_beta   90.00
_cell.angle_gamma   90.00
#
_symmetry.space_group_name_H-M   'P 1'
#
loop_
_entity.id
_entity.type
_entity.pdbx_description
1 polymer ?
#
loop_
_entity_poly.entity_id
_entity_poly.type
_entity_poly.pdbx_seq_one_letter_code
_entity_poly.pdbx_strand_id
1 'polypeptide(L)'
;MLETQLFWARNRNSIVAALLVMILALAAYGAYRFHTAHRDEAAALMLSQAKSEEDYQKIIDQYGGSNAAPSAYLLLAAAQRKDGKLAEANTTLKTFADKNPKHELVTTAKMAMAANVDAMGKPDEALEMYRRVAADYPRSFNAPLALLAEVPLLKQKGDIEGARRVCETVLTQYRDNYAATEATRHLRMLKLPPAVAAPSDDPAVNAAPSISAAASPAASMSPMP
;
A
#
# COMPACT_ATOMS: atom_id res chain seq x y z
N MET A 1 41.02 -52.38 -19.31
CA MET A 1 41.46 -51.43 -20.36
C MET A 1 40.79 -51.66 -21.72
N LEU A 2 40.36 -52.88 -22.08
CA LEU A 2 39.65 -53.14 -23.35
C LEU A 2 38.18 -52.65 -23.35
N GLU A 3 37.48 -52.71 -22.21
CA GLU A 3 36.08 -52.27 -22.10
C GLU A 3 35.90 -50.75 -22.26
N THR A 4 36.85 -49.95 -21.76
CA THR A 4 36.84 -48.49 -21.90
C THR A 4 37.07 -48.05 -23.35
N GLN A 5 37.90 -48.78 -24.10
CA GLN A 5 38.17 -48.55 -25.53
C GLN A 5 36.93 -48.84 -26.39
N LEU A 6 36.22 -49.94 -26.12
CA LEU A 6 34.98 -50.32 -26.81
C LEU A 6 33.81 -49.36 -26.53
N PHE A 7 33.65 -48.92 -25.27
CA PHE A 7 32.66 -47.91 -24.88
C PHE A 7 32.91 -46.58 -25.61
N TRP A 8 34.17 -46.14 -25.64
CA TRP A 8 34.54 -44.88 -26.29
C TRP A 8 34.31 -44.94 -27.80
N ALA A 9 34.74 -46.00 -28.48
CA ALA A 9 34.55 -46.15 -29.92
C ALA A 9 33.07 -46.16 -30.35
N ARG A 10 32.18 -46.77 -29.55
CA ARG A 10 30.74 -46.84 -29.83
C ARG A 10 30.00 -45.54 -29.52
N ASN A 11 30.34 -44.87 -28.42
CA ASN A 11 29.60 -43.69 -27.94
C ASN A 11 30.29 -42.35 -28.23
N ARG A 12 31.47 -42.33 -28.86
CA ARG A 12 32.24 -41.10 -29.18
C ARG A 12 31.39 -40.03 -29.84
N ASN A 13 30.64 -40.38 -30.88
CA ASN A 13 29.85 -39.40 -31.63
C ASN A 13 28.70 -38.82 -30.79
N SER A 14 28.07 -39.64 -29.94
CA SER A 14 27.02 -39.19 -29.02
C SER A 14 27.57 -38.31 -27.90
N ILE A 15 28.76 -38.62 -27.36
CA ILE A 15 29.44 -37.80 -26.34
C ILE A 15 29.87 -36.46 -26.95
N VAL A 16 30.48 -36.47 -28.14
CA VAL A 16 30.88 -35.24 -28.85
C VAL A 16 29.65 -34.40 -29.17
N ALA A 17 28.56 -35.00 -29.66
CA ALA A 17 27.31 -34.28 -29.90
C ALA A 17 26.74 -33.67 -28.60
N ALA A 18 26.73 -34.42 -27.50
CA ALA A 18 26.27 -33.92 -26.20
C ALA A 18 27.14 -32.76 -25.67
N LEU A 19 28.47 -32.85 -25.82
CA LEU A 19 29.39 -31.78 -25.46
C LEU A 19 29.20 -30.54 -26.33
N LEU A 20 28.97 -30.70 -27.64
CA LEU A 20 28.68 -29.57 -28.53
C LEU A 20 27.37 -28.88 -28.17
N VAL A 21 26.30 -29.64 -27.89
CA VAL A 21 25.03 -29.08 -27.42
C VAL A 21 25.21 -28.35 -26.09
N MET A 22 25.99 -28.90 -25.15
CA MET A 22 26.29 -28.25 -23.88
C MET A 22 27.05 -26.93 -24.06
N ILE A 23 28.08 -26.90 -24.92
CA ILE A 23 28.83 -25.68 -25.22
C ILE A 23 27.92 -24.63 -25.87
N LEU A 24 27.08 -25.03 -26.83
CA LEU A 24 26.11 -24.13 -27.46
C LEU A 24 25.11 -23.58 -26.44
N ALA A 25 24.61 -24.40 -25.53
CA ALA A 25 23.72 -23.97 -24.46
C ALA A 25 24.40 -22.96 -23.50
N LEU A 26 25.65 -23.20 -23.12
CA LEU A 26 26.43 -22.28 -22.29
C LEU A 26 26.72 -20.96 -23.00
N ALA A 27 27.08 -21.00 -24.29
CA ALA A 27 27.30 -19.81 -25.10
C ALA A 27 26.01 -18.99 -25.27
N ALA A 28 24.88 -19.66 -25.55
CA ALA A 28 23.58 -19.01 -25.63
C ALA A 28 23.16 -18.39 -24.29
N TYR A 29 23.37 -19.10 -23.17
CA TYR A 29 23.12 -18.57 -21.84
C TYR A 29 24.00 -17.35 -21.52
N GLY A 30 25.29 -17.41 -21.85
CA GLY A 30 26.23 -16.30 -21.67
C GLY A 30 25.84 -15.07 -22.49
N ALA A 31 25.50 -15.25 -23.76
CA ALA A 31 25.04 -14.17 -24.63
C ALA A 31 23.72 -13.56 -24.12
N TYR A 32 22.77 -14.40 -23.70
CA TYR A 32 21.53 -13.96 -23.08
C TYR A 32 21.80 -13.12 -21.82
N ARG A 33 22.62 -13.63 -20.90
CA ARG A 33 22.99 -12.95 -19.65
C ARG A 33 23.66 -11.61 -19.88
N PHE A 34 24.59 -11.56 -20.84
CA PHE A 34 25.32 -10.34 -21.19
C PHE A 34 24.38 -9.28 -21.79
N HIS A 35 23.50 -9.69 -22.71
CA HIS A 35 22.52 -8.80 -23.32
C HIS A 35 21.51 -8.27 -22.30
N THR A 36 20.99 -9.14 -21.42
CA THR A 36 20.06 -8.72 -20.36
C THR A 36 20.72 -7.81 -19.33
N ALA A 37 21.96 -8.11 -18.93
CA ALA A 37 22.68 -7.30 -17.93
C ALA A 37 22.91 -5.86 -18.42
N HIS A 38 23.39 -5.69 -19.66
CA HIS A 38 23.58 -4.35 -20.22
C HIS A 38 22.27 -3.59 -20.39
N ARG A 39 21.18 -4.28 -20.78
CA ARG A 39 19.86 -3.66 -20.84
C ARG A 39 19.34 -3.24 -19.47
N ASP A 40 19.57 -4.04 -18.44
CA ASP A 40 19.18 -3.72 -17.06
C ASP A 40 19.97 -2.54 -16.52
N GLU A 41 21.28 -2.45 -16.75
CA GLU A 41 22.11 -1.31 -16.34
C GLU A 41 21.67 0.00 -17.00
N ALA A 42 21.46 -0.03 -18.33
CA ALA A 42 20.99 1.14 -19.08
C ALA A 42 19.60 1.59 -18.60
N ALA A 43 18.69 0.63 -18.38
CA ALA A 43 17.35 0.92 -17.89
C ALA A 43 17.37 1.50 -16.47
N ALA A 44 18.23 0.98 -15.58
CA ALA A 44 18.38 1.48 -14.22
C ALA A 44 18.94 2.91 -14.20
N LEU A 45 19.95 3.20 -15.03
CA LEU A 45 20.48 4.55 -15.17
C LEU A 45 19.42 5.51 -15.68
N MET A 46 18.67 5.11 -16.71
CA MET A 46 17.58 5.93 -17.27
C MET A 46 16.49 6.19 -16.22
N LEU A 47 16.12 5.17 -15.43
CA LEU A 47 15.16 5.31 -14.34
C LEU A 47 15.66 6.27 -13.25
N SER A 48 16.95 6.22 -12.90
CA SER A 48 17.52 7.11 -11.89
C SER A 48 17.48 8.59 -12.28
N GLN A 49 17.47 8.88 -13.58
CA GLN A 49 17.49 10.24 -14.12
C GLN A 49 16.09 10.74 -14.53
N ALA A 50 15.12 9.82 -14.67
CA ALA A 50 13.76 10.11 -15.10
C ALA A 50 13.02 11.01 -14.12
N LYS A 51 12.34 12.03 -14.64
CA LYS A 51 11.57 13.00 -13.82
C LYS A 51 10.21 13.34 -14.40
N SER A 52 9.90 12.86 -15.60
CA SER A 52 8.67 13.16 -16.32
C SER A 52 7.94 11.89 -16.76
N GLU A 53 6.65 12.03 -17.09
CA GLU A 53 5.86 10.96 -17.71
C GLU A 53 6.55 10.42 -18.97
N GLU A 54 7.09 11.31 -19.81
CA GLU A 54 7.79 10.94 -21.05
C GLU A 54 9.04 10.09 -20.79
N ASP A 55 9.79 10.38 -19.73
CA ASP A 55 10.97 9.60 -19.37
C ASP A 55 10.59 8.17 -18.95
N TYR A 56 9.56 8.04 -18.11
CA TYR A 56 9.08 6.73 -17.68
C TYR A 56 8.49 5.94 -18.83
N GLN A 57 7.73 6.60 -19.72
CA GLN A 57 7.19 5.96 -20.92
C GLN A 57 8.31 5.44 -21.83
N LYS A 58 9.37 6.22 -22.06
CA LYS A 58 10.54 5.75 -22.83
C LYS A 58 11.19 4.52 -22.21
N ILE A 59 11.29 4.43 -20.89
CA ILE A 59 11.81 3.24 -20.21
C ILE A 59 10.91 2.02 -20.47
N ILE A 60 9.60 2.19 -20.36
CA ILE A 60 8.63 1.12 -20.63
C ILE A 60 8.72 0.64 -22.08
N ASP A 61 8.86 1.56 -23.03
CA ASP A 61 8.90 1.24 -24.46
C ASP A 61 10.21 0.58 -24.89
N GLN A 62 11.35 1.09 -24.39
CA GLN A 62 12.69 0.61 -24.79
C GLN A 62 13.20 -0.55 -23.93
N TYR A 63 12.78 -0.61 -22.66
CA TYR A 63 13.30 -1.52 -21.65
C TYR A 63 12.20 -2.27 -20.90
N GLY A 64 11.03 -2.48 -21.51
CA GLY A 64 9.87 -3.11 -20.85
C GLY A 64 10.08 -4.52 -20.26
N GLY A 65 11.16 -5.23 -20.64
CA GLY A 65 11.56 -6.52 -20.07
C GLY A 65 12.70 -6.46 -19.04
N SER A 66 13.15 -5.26 -18.67
CA SER A 66 14.21 -5.03 -17.67
C SER A 66 13.65 -5.02 -16.25
N ASN A 67 14.54 -5.17 -15.26
CA ASN A 67 14.21 -5.05 -13.84
C ASN A 67 13.72 -3.64 -13.45
N ALA A 68 14.02 -2.62 -14.26
CA ALA A 68 13.59 -1.23 -14.02
C ALA A 68 12.15 -0.96 -14.49
N ALA A 69 11.64 -1.74 -15.45
CA ALA A 69 10.33 -1.49 -16.06
C ALA A 69 9.16 -1.51 -15.07
N PRO A 70 9.06 -2.47 -14.11
CA PRO A 70 8.02 -2.46 -13.09
C PRO A 70 7.92 -1.13 -12.31
N SER A 71 9.07 -0.61 -11.89
CA SER A 71 9.16 0.69 -11.20
C SER A 71 8.77 1.84 -12.13
N ALA A 72 9.17 1.81 -13.40
CA ALA A 72 8.78 2.82 -14.39
C ALA A 72 7.26 2.88 -14.57
N TYR A 73 6.55 1.74 -14.61
CA TYR A 73 5.09 1.74 -14.67
C TYR A 73 4.45 2.40 -13.44
N LEU A 74 4.92 2.08 -12.23
CA LEU A 74 4.39 2.69 -11.01
C LEU A 74 4.66 4.21 -10.95
N LEU A 75 5.87 4.62 -11.34
CA LEU A 75 6.26 6.03 -11.33
C LEU A 75 5.54 6.83 -12.42
N LEU A 76 5.32 6.26 -13.61
CA LEU A 76 4.47 6.85 -14.64
C LEU A 76 3.05 7.06 -14.13
N ALA A 77 2.45 6.03 -13.53
CA ALA A 77 1.10 6.14 -12.98
C ALA A 77 1.03 7.16 -11.83
N ALA A 78 2.07 7.27 -11.00
CA ALA A 78 2.15 8.28 -9.95
C ALA A 78 2.26 9.70 -10.52
N ALA A 79 3.04 9.90 -11.60
CA ALA A 79 3.13 11.17 -12.31
C ALA A 79 1.78 11.55 -12.94
N GLN A 80 1.14 10.62 -13.64
CA GLN A 80 -0.21 10.80 -14.21
C GLN A 80 -1.24 11.16 -13.13
N ARG A 81 -1.21 10.46 -11.98
CA ARG A 81 -2.07 10.78 -10.83
C ARG A 81 -1.82 12.21 -10.32
N LYS A 82 -0.56 12.62 -10.19
CA LYS A 82 -0.18 13.98 -9.73
C LYS A 82 -0.72 15.06 -10.66
N ASP A 83 -0.79 14.77 -11.95
CA ASP A 83 -1.35 15.65 -12.99
C ASP A 83 -2.88 15.56 -13.10
N GLY A 84 -3.55 14.80 -12.21
CA GLY A 84 -5.01 14.62 -12.21
C GLY A 84 -5.53 13.61 -13.23
N LYS A 85 -4.64 12.98 -14.01
CA LYS A 85 -4.95 11.99 -15.06
C LYS A 85 -5.20 10.60 -14.46
N LEU A 86 -6.18 10.50 -13.57
CA LEU A 86 -6.44 9.27 -12.80
C LEU A 86 -6.79 8.06 -13.70
N ALA A 87 -7.48 8.29 -14.83
CA ALA A 87 -7.87 7.22 -15.75
C ALA A 87 -6.67 6.65 -16.52
N GLU A 88 -5.76 7.52 -16.94
CA GLU A 88 -4.51 7.14 -17.60
C GLU A 88 -3.60 6.40 -16.62
N ALA A 89 -3.48 6.90 -15.39
CA ALA A 89 -2.78 6.20 -14.30
C ALA A 89 -3.30 4.77 -14.10
N ASN A 90 -4.62 4.59 -14.05
CA ASN A 90 -5.21 3.25 -13.93
C ASN A 90 -4.94 2.36 -15.14
N THR A 91 -4.90 2.92 -16.35
CA THR A 91 -4.56 2.18 -17.57
C THR A 91 -3.10 1.70 -17.54
N THR A 92 -2.18 2.57 -17.11
CA THR A 92 -0.75 2.24 -16.91
C THR A 92 -0.57 1.12 -15.89
N LEU A 93 -1.21 1.24 -14.73
CA LEU A 93 -1.13 0.23 -13.64
C LEU A 93 -1.74 -1.12 -14.07
N LYS A 94 -2.88 -1.09 -14.77
CA LYS A 94 -3.51 -2.30 -15.30
C LYS A 94 -2.59 -2.98 -16.31
N THR A 95 -2.00 -2.23 -17.23
CA THR A 95 -1.05 -2.76 -18.22
C THR A 95 0.14 -3.45 -17.55
N PHE A 96 0.68 -2.84 -16.49
CA PHE A 96 1.74 -3.47 -15.70
C PHE A 96 1.29 -4.78 -15.06
N ALA A 97 0.14 -4.79 -14.38
CA ALA A 97 -0.37 -5.97 -13.69
C ALA A 97 -0.69 -7.12 -14.65
N ASP A 98 -1.24 -6.81 -15.83
CA ASP A 98 -1.57 -7.80 -16.87
C ASP A 98 -0.32 -8.40 -17.51
N LYS A 99 0.72 -7.58 -17.75
CA LYS A 99 2.00 -8.05 -18.32
C LYS A 99 2.86 -8.79 -17.30
N ASN A 100 2.72 -8.49 -16.01
CA ASN A 100 3.59 -8.99 -14.95
C ASN A 100 2.81 -9.61 -13.78
N PRO A 101 1.89 -10.57 -14.00
CA PRO A 101 0.92 -11.01 -12.99
C PRO A 101 1.54 -11.66 -11.73
N LYS A 102 2.80 -12.08 -11.81
CA LYS A 102 3.55 -12.69 -10.70
C LYS A 102 4.57 -11.76 -10.04
N HIS A 103 4.67 -10.51 -10.50
CA HIS A 103 5.64 -9.56 -9.98
C HIS A 103 5.23 -9.07 -8.58
N GLU A 104 6.19 -8.86 -7.69
CA GLU A 104 5.94 -8.47 -6.30
C GLU A 104 5.15 -7.14 -6.17
N LEU A 105 5.39 -6.21 -7.10
CA LEU A 105 4.71 -4.91 -7.17
C LEU A 105 3.27 -4.95 -7.70
N VAL A 106 2.74 -6.10 -8.13
CA VAL A 106 1.35 -6.20 -8.62
C VAL A 106 0.34 -5.73 -7.58
N THR A 107 0.56 -6.07 -6.32
CA THR A 107 -0.34 -5.64 -5.25
C THR A 107 -0.23 -4.13 -5.01
N THR A 108 0.96 -3.54 -5.17
CA THR A 108 1.16 -2.08 -5.12
C THR A 108 0.41 -1.37 -6.23
N ALA A 109 0.44 -1.93 -7.46
CA ALA A 109 -0.32 -1.37 -8.58
C ALA A 109 -1.84 -1.44 -8.33
N LYS A 110 -2.35 -2.57 -7.82
CA LYS A 110 -3.78 -2.72 -7.49
C LYS A 110 -4.22 -1.76 -6.38
N MET A 111 -3.38 -1.55 -5.36
CA MET A 111 -3.63 -0.55 -4.31
C MET A 111 -3.73 0.87 -4.89
N ALA A 112 -2.78 1.25 -5.75
CA ALA A 112 -2.80 2.56 -6.40
C ALA A 112 -4.03 2.72 -7.32
N MET A 113 -4.46 1.67 -8.02
CA MET A 113 -5.69 1.71 -8.81
C MET A 113 -6.93 1.95 -7.94
N ALA A 114 -7.06 1.24 -6.81
CA ALA A 114 -8.16 1.44 -5.88
C ALA A 114 -8.19 2.88 -5.33
N ALA A 115 -7.03 3.42 -4.96
CA ALA A 115 -6.89 4.80 -4.48
C ALA A 115 -7.20 5.85 -5.56
N ASN A 116 -6.95 5.54 -6.83
CA ASN A 116 -7.34 6.40 -7.95
C ASN A 116 -8.85 6.35 -8.18
N VAL A 117 -9.46 5.16 -8.13
CA VAL A 117 -10.91 4.96 -8.27
C VAL A 117 -11.67 5.69 -7.16
N ASP A 118 -11.17 5.65 -5.92
CA ASP A 118 -11.71 6.41 -4.81
C ASP A 118 -11.66 7.92 -5.09
N ALA A 119 -10.48 8.42 -5.52
CA ALA A 119 -10.29 9.82 -5.90
C ALA A 119 -11.15 10.28 -7.10
N MET A 120 -11.64 9.35 -7.93
CA MET A 120 -12.62 9.62 -8.98
C MET A 120 -14.07 9.71 -8.46
N GLY A 121 -14.30 9.62 -7.15
CA GLY A 121 -15.64 9.66 -6.56
C GLY A 121 -16.38 8.33 -6.64
N LYS A 122 -15.66 7.21 -6.74
CA LYS A 122 -16.24 5.86 -6.78
C LYS A 122 -15.80 5.01 -5.58
N PRO A 123 -16.14 5.42 -4.34
CA PRO A 123 -15.66 4.75 -3.12
C PRO A 123 -16.13 3.30 -3.00
N ASP A 124 -17.30 2.96 -3.55
CA ASP A 124 -17.83 1.59 -3.53
C ASP A 124 -17.02 0.64 -4.40
N GLU A 125 -16.58 1.11 -5.57
CA GLU A 125 -15.71 0.35 -6.47
C GLU A 125 -14.32 0.21 -5.87
N ALA A 126 -13.78 1.28 -5.28
CA ALA A 126 -12.50 1.25 -4.57
C ALA A 126 -12.50 0.26 -3.40
N LEU A 127 -13.58 0.24 -2.60
CA LEU A 127 -13.74 -0.69 -1.48
C LEU A 127 -13.68 -2.16 -1.95
N GLU A 128 -14.38 -2.49 -3.04
CA GLU A 128 -14.32 -3.82 -3.65
C GLU A 128 -12.90 -4.16 -4.15
N MET A 129 -12.19 -3.20 -4.73
CA MET A 129 -10.81 -3.41 -5.16
C MET A 129 -9.87 -3.70 -3.98
N TYR A 130 -9.98 -2.97 -2.86
CA TYR A 130 -9.18 -3.24 -1.66
C TYR A 130 -9.46 -4.63 -1.09
N ARG A 131 -10.74 -5.03 -1.01
CA ARG A 131 -11.14 -6.38 -0.58
C ARG A 131 -10.50 -7.47 -1.42
N ARG A 132 -10.48 -7.29 -2.74
CA ARG A 132 -9.81 -8.24 -3.65
C ARG A 132 -8.31 -8.31 -3.41
N VAL A 133 -7.63 -7.19 -3.13
CA VAL A 133 -6.20 -7.23 -2.77
C VAL A 133 -5.99 -8.05 -1.50
N ALA A 134 -6.79 -7.85 -0.47
CA ALA A 134 -6.69 -8.61 0.78
C ALA A 134 -7.03 -10.10 0.60
N ALA A 135 -8.05 -10.43 -0.22
CA ALA A 135 -8.51 -11.79 -0.44
C ALA A 135 -7.63 -12.60 -1.40
N ASP A 136 -7.20 -12.01 -2.52
CA ASP A 136 -6.42 -12.69 -3.56
C ASP A 136 -4.93 -12.78 -3.19
N TYR A 137 -4.45 -11.86 -2.35
CA TYR A 137 -3.02 -11.75 -1.99
C TYR A 137 -2.79 -11.69 -0.47
N PRO A 138 -3.32 -12.62 0.35
CA PRO A 138 -3.32 -12.52 1.82
C PRO A 138 -1.92 -12.56 2.45
N ARG A 139 -0.89 -13.02 1.72
CA ARG A 139 0.50 -13.03 2.18
C ARG A 139 1.33 -11.85 1.67
N SER A 140 0.74 -10.98 0.85
CA SER A 140 1.45 -9.82 0.33
C SER A 140 1.61 -8.75 1.40
N PHE A 141 2.65 -7.93 1.26
CA PHE A 141 2.86 -6.75 2.10
C PHE A 141 1.64 -5.81 2.13
N ASN A 142 0.91 -5.72 1.01
CA ASN A 142 -0.22 -4.82 0.86
C ASN A 142 -1.56 -5.39 1.38
N ALA A 143 -1.65 -6.67 1.74
CA ALA A 143 -2.90 -7.25 2.24
C ALA A 143 -3.45 -6.54 3.49
N PRO A 144 -2.65 -6.31 4.56
CA PRO A 144 -3.15 -5.58 5.72
C PRO A 144 -3.35 -4.09 5.45
N LEU A 145 -2.63 -3.51 4.49
CA LEU A 145 -2.82 -2.12 4.07
C LEU A 145 -4.13 -1.94 3.29
N ALA A 146 -4.51 -2.93 2.47
CA ALA A 146 -5.78 -2.96 1.76
C ALA A 146 -6.95 -3.00 2.75
N LEU A 147 -6.88 -3.87 3.76
CA LEU A 147 -7.87 -3.91 4.85
C LEU A 147 -7.97 -2.55 5.54
N LEU A 148 -6.86 -1.92 5.91
CA LEU A 148 -6.89 -0.59 6.53
C LEU A 148 -7.52 0.48 5.64
N ALA A 149 -7.31 0.42 4.32
CA ALA A 149 -7.89 1.36 3.37
C ALA A 149 -9.43 1.23 3.29
N GLU A 150 -10.02 0.08 3.67
CA GLU A 150 -11.48 -0.07 3.76
C GLU A 150 -12.10 0.74 4.92
N VAL A 151 -11.36 0.92 6.01
CA VAL A 151 -11.88 1.54 7.25
C VAL A 151 -12.46 2.94 7.05
N PRO A 152 -11.76 3.91 6.43
CA PRO A 152 -12.34 5.23 6.19
C PRO A 152 -13.55 5.18 5.24
N LEU A 153 -13.51 4.33 4.22
CA LEU A 153 -14.62 4.16 3.26
C LEU A 153 -15.87 3.60 3.94
N LEU A 154 -15.72 2.58 4.79
CA LEU A 154 -16.81 1.99 5.56
C LEU A 154 -17.42 3.00 6.53
N LYS A 155 -16.58 3.80 7.20
CA LYS A 155 -17.05 4.89 8.07
C LYS A 155 -17.84 5.95 7.31
N GLN A 156 -17.38 6.36 6.13
CA GLN A 156 -18.09 7.31 5.29
C GLN A 156 -19.48 6.80 4.87
N LYS A 157 -19.61 5.48 4.68
CA LYS A 157 -20.88 4.80 4.39
C LYS A 157 -21.77 4.59 5.62
N GLY A 158 -21.30 4.94 6.82
CA GLY A 158 -22.00 4.67 8.08
C GLY A 158 -21.89 3.21 8.57
N ASP A 159 -21.13 2.36 7.89
CA ASP A 159 -20.88 0.97 8.29
C ASP A 159 -19.77 0.89 9.35
N ILE A 160 -20.08 1.40 10.55
CA ILE A 160 -19.15 1.44 11.68
C ILE A 160 -18.78 0.02 12.14
N GLU A 161 -19.71 -0.91 12.10
CA GLU A 161 -19.48 -2.30 12.50
C GLU A 161 -18.64 -3.06 11.46
N GLY A 162 -18.80 -2.77 10.17
CA GLY A 162 -17.87 -3.21 9.13
C GLY A 162 -16.45 -2.70 9.39
N ALA A 163 -16.30 -1.40 9.63
CA ALA A 163 -15.01 -0.79 9.92
C ALA A 163 -14.32 -1.41 11.16
N ARG A 164 -15.10 -1.72 12.21
CA ARG A 164 -14.63 -2.43 13.41
C ARG A 164 -14.12 -3.83 13.07
N ARG A 165 -14.93 -4.64 12.36
CA ARG A 165 -14.58 -6.02 11.97
C ARG A 165 -13.29 -6.08 11.14
N VAL A 166 -13.11 -5.11 10.23
CA VAL A 166 -11.88 -5.02 9.43
C VAL A 166 -10.66 -4.76 10.33
N CYS A 167 -10.75 -3.82 11.27
CA CYS A 167 -9.66 -3.56 12.20
C CYS A 167 -9.33 -4.79 13.07
N GLU A 168 -10.34 -5.50 13.55
CA GLU A 168 -10.16 -6.76 14.31
C GLU A 168 -9.50 -7.85 13.47
N THR A 169 -9.84 -7.94 12.18
CA THR A 169 -9.17 -8.84 11.22
C THR A 169 -7.69 -8.50 11.09
N VAL A 170 -7.35 -7.21 10.98
CA VAL A 170 -5.94 -6.77 10.93
C VAL A 170 -5.19 -7.17 12.21
N LEU A 171 -5.78 -6.97 13.39
CA LEU A 171 -5.16 -7.30 14.66
C LEU A 171 -4.98 -8.81 14.90
N THR A 172 -5.86 -9.63 14.33
CA THR A 172 -5.81 -11.09 14.50
C THR A 172 -4.89 -11.77 13.48
N GLN A 173 -4.97 -11.36 12.21
CA GLN A 173 -4.23 -12.00 11.12
C GLN A 173 -2.86 -11.38 10.85
N TYR A 174 -2.65 -10.10 11.21
CA TYR A 174 -1.43 -9.34 10.89
C TYR A 174 -0.84 -8.65 12.14
N ARG A 175 -0.82 -9.36 13.27
CA ARG A 175 -0.50 -8.86 14.61
C ARG A 175 0.83 -8.08 14.71
N ASP A 176 1.85 -8.52 13.99
CA ASP A 176 3.21 -7.94 14.06
C ASP A 176 3.51 -6.95 12.91
N ASN A 177 2.49 -6.54 12.16
CA ASN A 177 2.61 -5.57 11.07
C ASN A 177 2.33 -4.14 11.58
N TYR A 178 2.97 -3.13 10.98
CA TYR A 178 2.65 -1.70 11.20
C TYR A 178 1.14 -1.43 11.14
N ALA A 179 0.42 -2.14 10.27
CA ALA A 179 -1.03 -2.02 10.13
C ALA A 179 -1.82 -2.31 11.42
N ALA A 180 -1.31 -3.17 12.32
CA ALA A 180 -1.95 -3.47 13.59
C ALA A 180 -1.99 -2.23 14.52
N THR A 181 -0.97 -1.39 14.48
CA THR A 181 -0.93 -0.14 15.24
C THR A 181 -2.02 0.82 14.78
N GLU A 182 -2.19 0.99 13.46
CA GLU A 182 -3.22 1.88 12.90
C GLU A 182 -4.62 1.31 13.10
N ALA A 183 -4.81 -0.02 12.97
CA ALA A 183 -6.07 -0.68 13.31
C ALA A 183 -6.48 -0.43 14.77
N THR A 184 -5.52 -0.49 15.70
CA THR A 184 -5.76 -0.16 17.11
C THR A 184 -6.22 1.29 17.29
N ARG A 185 -5.59 2.22 16.58
CA ARG A 185 -5.96 3.65 16.60
C ARG A 185 -7.39 3.86 16.09
N HIS A 186 -7.73 3.25 14.95
CA HIS A 186 -9.09 3.30 14.41
C HIS A 186 -10.12 2.74 15.39
N LEU A 187 -9.86 1.57 16.01
CA LEU A 187 -10.76 0.99 17.00
C LEU A 187 -10.99 1.88 18.22
N ARG A 188 -9.96 2.58 18.69
CA ARG A 188 -10.13 3.56 19.78
C ARG A 188 -11.07 4.68 19.34
N MET A 189 -10.81 5.28 18.17
CA MET A 189 -11.67 6.35 17.63
C MET A 189 -13.12 5.92 17.40
N LEU A 190 -13.36 4.65 17.05
CA LEU A 190 -14.70 4.09 16.89
C LEU A 190 -15.41 3.77 18.22
N LYS A 191 -14.66 3.58 19.32
CA LYS A 191 -15.20 3.34 20.66
C LYS A 191 -15.44 4.63 21.45
N LEU A 192 -14.77 5.73 21.08
CA LEU A 192 -15.06 7.02 21.69
C LEU A 192 -16.48 7.45 21.27
N PRO A 193 -17.38 7.79 22.22
CA PRO A 193 -18.63 8.44 21.86
C PRO A 193 -18.31 9.72 21.08
N PRO A 194 -19.14 10.13 20.11
CA PRO A 194 -18.91 11.36 19.38
C PRO A 194 -18.67 12.47 20.40
N ALA A 195 -17.51 13.13 20.28
CA ALA A 195 -17.25 14.33 21.04
C ALA A 195 -18.42 15.27 20.75
N VAL A 196 -19.30 15.43 21.74
CA VAL A 196 -20.39 16.38 21.69
C VAL A 196 -19.76 17.68 21.24
N ALA A 197 -20.23 18.16 20.09
CA ALA A 197 -19.85 19.45 19.55
C ALA A 197 -19.86 20.49 20.68
N ALA A 198 -18.72 21.12 20.92
CA ALA A 198 -18.70 22.48 21.46
C ALA A 198 -18.62 23.46 20.27
N PRO A 199 -19.03 24.74 20.36
CA PRO A 199 -19.64 25.55 21.45
C PRO A 199 -20.99 26.21 20.96
N SER A 200 -21.79 27.01 21.67
CA SER A 200 -21.56 28.30 22.36
C SER A 200 -22.84 28.80 23.07
N ASP A 201 -22.65 29.51 24.20
CA ASP A 201 -23.44 30.58 24.84
C ASP A 201 -24.98 30.54 24.89
N ASP A 202 -25.52 30.50 26.12
CA ASP A 202 -26.68 31.31 26.52
C ASP A 202 -26.49 31.85 27.96
N PRO A 203 -26.83 33.12 28.24
CA PRO A 203 -26.63 33.78 29.54
C PRO A 203 -27.87 33.65 30.45
N ALA A 204 -27.65 33.73 31.76
CA ALA A 204 -28.66 33.64 32.83
C ALA A 204 -29.20 32.20 33.04
N VAL A 205 -29.34 31.65 34.23
CA VAL A 205 -29.74 32.18 35.52
C VAL A 205 -29.13 31.26 36.58
N ASN A 206 -28.32 31.79 37.49
CA ASN A 206 -28.24 31.21 38.83
C ASN A 206 -27.95 32.34 39.82
N ALA A 207 -29.04 32.99 40.20
CA ALA A 207 -29.10 33.78 41.41
C ALA A 207 -28.84 32.85 42.61
N ALA A 208 -27.85 33.23 43.43
CA ALA A 208 -27.75 32.76 44.80
C ALA A 208 -29.05 33.12 45.58
N PRO A 209 -29.28 32.54 46.77
CA PRO A 209 -28.78 33.27 47.94
C PRO A 209 -28.44 32.43 49.20
N SER A 210 -27.56 33.05 49.99
CA SER A 210 -27.47 33.08 51.48
C SER A 210 -27.21 31.80 52.28
N ILE A 211 -26.02 31.76 52.89
CA ILE A 211 -25.71 30.98 54.09
C ILE A 211 -26.01 31.88 55.31
N SER A 212 -26.81 31.38 56.24
CA SER A 212 -27.20 32.06 57.48
C SER A 212 -26.54 31.43 58.70
N ALA A 213 -26.24 32.32 59.66
CA ALA A 213 -26.10 32.11 61.10
C ALA A 213 -24.75 31.57 61.63
N ALA A 214 -24.02 32.42 62.36
CA ALA A 214 -24.17 32.48 63.82
C ALA A 214 -23.36 33.66 64.40
N ALA A 215 -24.04 34.55 65.14
CA ALA A 215 -23.43 35.55 66.01
C ALA A 215 -24.24 35.63 67.30
N SER A 216 -23.55 35.65 68.45
CA SER A 216 -23.98 36.23 69.74
C SER A 216 -22.90 36.00 70.81
N PRO A 217 -22.86 36.74 71.95
CA PRO A 217 -23.66 37.92 72.32
C PRO A 217 -22.90 39.09 73.00
N ALA A 218 -23.59 40.25 73.02
CA ALA A 218 -23.80 41.24 74.10
C ALA A 218 -22.67 41.89 74.95
N ALA A 219 -22.62 43.24 74.93
CA ALA A 219 -22.65 44.18 76.08
C ALA A 219 -22.50 45.63 75.53
N SER A 220 -23.53 46.47 75.51
CA SER A 220 -24.04 47.37 76.57
C SER A 220 -23.31 48.71 76.76
N MET A 221 -24.12 49.78 76.72
CA MET A 221 -24.01 51.11 77.37
C MET A 221 -23.50 52.33 76.58
N SER A 222 -24.48 53.05 76.01
CA SER A 222 -24.88 54.47 76.27
C SER A 222 -23.98 55.67 75.90
N PRO A 223 -24.58 56.87 75.63
CA PRO A 223 -23.91 58.00 74.96
C PRO A 223 -23.56 59.20 75.88
N MET A 224 -22.59 60.02 75.42
CA MET A 224 -22.38 61.50 75.53
C MET A 224 -22.60 62.25 76.88
N PRO A 225 -21.87 63.36 77.15
CA PRO A 225 -21.86 64.59 76.33
C PRO A 225 -20.53 64.91 75.63
#